data_AF-A0A2T1EBP3-F1
#
_entry.id   AF-A0A2T1EBP3-F1
#
_cell.length_a   1.000
_cell.length_b   1.000
_cell.length_c   1.000
_cell.angle_alpha   90.00
_cell.angle_beta   90.00
_cell.angle_gamma   90.00
#
_symmetry.space_group_name_H-M   'P 1'
#
loop_
_entity.id
_entity.type
_entity.pdbx_description
1 polymer ?
#
loop_
_entity_poly.entity_id
_entity_poly.type
_entity_poly.pdbx_seq_one_letter_code
_entity_poly.pdbx_strand_id
1 'polypeptide(L)'
;MTTNQGFFLLKSKLTKVTQQEILAAARAVVKQAPLFRPSMPNGQSFNYSMTNCGELGWVADRHGYRYQQVHPHTFKVFPAMPQVIKDLAIAIAKETGNDDFYPQSCLINLYRKGEKLGMHQDNTEENKNAPIISISLGDSGIRAKGLISNYSIHWFNRWRKTTSILLSYSKSLRPQCCRAIAIEFVDNCFLRIGKQQQRPIACGRFANCCVSINLR
;
A
#
# COMPACT_ATOMS: atom_id res chain seq x y z
N MET A 1 -16.08 9.52 8.97
CA MET A 1 -14.81 10.01 8.41
C MET A 1 -14.18 10.91 9.46
N THR A 2 -12.93 10.68 9.86
CA THR A 2 -12.24 11.59 10.81
C THR A 2 -11.32 12.50 10.00
N THR A 3 -11.44 13.80 10.19
CA THR A 3 -10.68 14.83 9.47
C THR A 3 -9.74 15.53 10.44
N ASN A 4 -8.45 15.51 10.14
CA ASN A 4 -7.47 16.45 10.69
C ASN A 4 -6.90 17.20 9.49
N GLN A 5 -6.53 18.47 9.61
CA GLN A 5 -6.05 19.28 8.48
C GLN A 5 -5.04 18.48 7.61
N GLY A 6 -5.43 18.12 6.38
CA GLY A 6 -4.61 17.33 5.43
C GLY A 6 -4.76 15.80 5.45
N PHE A 7 -5.61 15.21 6.30
CA PHE A 7 -5.81 13.76 6.39
C PHE A 7 -7.27 13.34 6.45
N PHE A 8 -7.62 12.33 5.64
CA PHE A 8 -8.90 11.64 5.75
C PHE A 8 -8.69 10.19 6.07
N LEU A 9 -9.56 9.69 6.92
CA LEU A 9 -9.43 8.36 7.45
C LEU A 9 -10.77 7.64 7.41
N LEU A 10 -10.81 6.63 6.57
CA LEU A 10 -12.02 5.93 6.18
C LEU A 10 -11.97 4.50 6.72
N LYS A 11 -12.63 4.31 7.87
CA LYS A 11 -12.81 3.00 8.52
C LYS A 11 -13.77 2.14 7.71
N SER A 12 -13.42 0.87 7.52
CA SER A 12 -14.33 -0.15 7.00
C SER A 12 -14.95 0.17 5.63
N LYS A 13 -14.24 0.91 4.77
CA LYS A 13 -14.73 1.23 3.41
C LYS A 13 -14.70 0.04 2.47
N LEU A 14 -13.84 -0.94 2.74
CA LEU A 14 -13.65 -2.08 1.86
C LEU A 14 -14.58 -3.22 2.25
N THR A 15 -15.51 -3.56 1.35
CA THR A 15 -16.28 -4.80 1.46
C THR A 15 -15.34 -6.00 1.38
N LYS A 16 -15.76 -7.16 1.90
CA LYS A 16 -14.96 -8.39 1.81
C LYS A 16 -14.63 -8.77 0.36
N VAL A 17 -15.58 -8.56 -0.56
CA VAL A 17 -15.41 -8.82 -2.00
C VAL A 17 -14.32 -7.90 -2.58
N THR A 18 -14.41 -6.60 -2.35
CA THR A 18 -13.41 -5.62 -2.81
C THR A 18 -12.01 -5.93 -2.27
N GLN A 19 -11.90 -6.36 -1.01
CA GLN A 19 -10.61 -6.77 -0.44
C GLN A 19 -10.00 -7.96 -1.19
N GLN A 20 -10.82 -8.95 -1.54
CA GLN A 20 -10.39 -10.14 -2.28
C GLN A 20 -9.97 -9.80 -3.71
N GLU A 21 -10.69 -8.91 -4.38
CA GLU A 21 -10.37 -8.42 -5.72
C GLU A 21 -9.03 -7.67 -5.74
N ILE A 22 -8.83 -6.75 -4.79
CA ILE A 22 -7.55 -6.02 -4.65
C ILE A 22 -6.40 -6.99 -4.35
N LEU A 23 -6.62 -7.97 -3.47
CA LEU A 23 -5.60 -8.98 -3.16
C LEU A 23 -5.26 -9.83 -4.39
N ALA A 24 -6.26 -10.26 -5.16
CA ALA A 24 -6.05 -11.01 -6.39
C ALA A 24 -5.30 -10.19 -7.45
N ALA A 25 -5.67 -8.92 -7.61
CA ALA A 25 -5.01 -7.99 -8.51
C ALA A 25 -3.55 -7.74 -8.11
N ALA A 26 -3.27 -7.50 -6.83
CA ALA A 26 -1.92 -7.33 -6.32
C ALA A 26 -1.06 -8.58 -6.51
N ARG A 27 -1.62 -9.78 -6.33
CA ARG A 27 -0.93 -11.04 -6.64
C ARG A 27 -0.60 -11.17 -8.13
N ALA A 28 -1.50 -10.73 -9.02
CA ALA A 28 -1.25 -10.72 -10.46
C ALA A 28 -0.14 -9.75 -10.86
N VAL A 29 -0.04 -8.59 -10.18
CA VAL A 29 1.09 -7.66 -10.32
C VAL A 29 2.38 -8.33 -9.88
N VAL A 30 2.41 -8.95 -8.71
CA VAL A 30 3.63 -9.60 -8.15
C VAL A 30 4.14 -10.74 -9.04
N LYS A 31 3.26 -11.44 -9.75
CA LYS A 31 3.67 -12.45 -10.73
C LYS A 31 4.45 -11.86 -11.91
N GLN A 32 4.15 -10.62 -12.31
CA GLN A 32 4.77 -9.94 -13.45
C GLN A 32 5.96 -9.08 -13.02
N ALA A 33 5.83 -8.41 -11.88
CA ALA A 33 6.83 -7.57 -11.21
C ALA A 33 7.07 -8.13 -9.80
N PRO A 34 7.99 -9.11 -9.65
CA PRO A 34 8.28 -9.75 -8.38
C PRO A 34 8.62 -8.75 -7.26
N LEU A 35 8.34 -9.12 -6.02
CA LEU A 35 8.76 -8.31 -4.88
C LEU A 35 10.29 -8.22 -4.80
N PHE A 36 10.80 -7.04 -4.50
CA PHE A 36 12.21 -6.80 -4.20
C PHE A 36 12.37 -6.10 -2.84
N ARG A 37 13.57 -6.18 -2.27
CA ARG A 37 13.95 -5.41 -1.08
C ARG A 37 14.75 -4.19 -1.53
N PRO A 38 14.22 -2.97 -1.39
CA PRO A 38 14.98 -1.76 -1.69
C PRO A 38 16.18 -1.60 -0.74
N SER A 39 17.11 -0.74 -1.11
CA SER A 39 18.23 -0.34 -0.26
C SER A 39 18.26 1.18 -0.11
N MET A 40 18.65 1.65 1.07
CA MET A 40 18.93 3.06 1.32
C MET A 40 20.18 3.49 0.53
N PRO A 41 20.37 4.81 0.28
CA PRO A 41 21.56 5.33 -0.40
C PRO A 41 22.88 4.92 0.27
N ASN A 42 22.86 4.72 1.60
CA ASN A 42 24.00 4.23 2.37
C ASN A 42 24.24 2.70 2.25
N GLY A 43 23.49 2.00 1.40
CA GLY A 43 23.61 0.56 1.15
C GLY A 43 22.84 -0.34 2.12
N GLN A 44 22.22 0.19 3.17
CA GLN A 44 21.45 -0.61 4.12
C GLN A 44 20.12 -1.04 3.49
N SER A 45 19.82 -2.35 3.53
CA SER A 45 18.58 -2.88 3.00
C SER A 45 17.36 -2.52 3.86
N PHE A 46 16.23 -2.32 3.20
CA PHE A 46 14.95 -2.14 3.87
C PHE A 46 14.53 -3.47 4.53
N ASN A 47 13.82 -3.37 5.66
CA ASN A 47 13.32 -4.54 6.39
C ASN A 47 11.92 -4.98 5.91
N TYR A 48 11.54 -4.70 4.67
CA TYR A 48 10.28 -5.14 4.07
C TYR A 48 10.46 -5.26 2.56
N SER A 49 9.52 -5.92 1.89
CA SER A 49 9.56 -6.10 0.43
C SER A 49 8.50 -5.26 -0.25
N MET A 50 8.78 -4.82 -1.48
CA MET A 50 7.82 -4.04 -2.26
C MET A 50 7.89 -4.36 -3.75
N THR A 51 6.86 -3.96 -4.48
CA THR A 51 6.84 -3.91 -5.94
C THR A 51 5.93 -2.75 -6.37
N ASN A 52 5.80 -2.51 -7.68
CA ASN A 52 4.96 -1.44 -8.21
C ASN A 52 4.10 -1.90 -9.40
N CYS A 53 3.06 -1.13 -9.69
CA CYS A 53 2.32 -1.16 -10.95
C CYS A 53 1.87 0.27 -11.34
N GLY A 54 1.56 0.47 -12.61
CA GLY A 54 1.25 1.78 -13.18
C GLY A 54 2.28 2.26 -14.20
N GLU A 55 2.17 3.52 -14.61
CA GLU A 55 3.10 4.18 -15.53
C GLU A 55 4.49 4.33 -14.90
N LEU A 56 4.53 4.49 -13.58
CA LEU A 56 5.75 4.67 -12.79
C LEU A 56 5.72 3.77 -11.56
N GLY A 57 6.90 3.35 -11.11
CA GLY A 57 7.10 2.69 -9.83
C GLY A 57 8.17 3.40 -9.00
N TRP A 58 7.95 3.50 -7.70
CA TRP A 58 8.94 4.05 -6.78
C TRP A 58 10.04 3.02 -6.51
N VAL A 59 11.30 3.46 -6.51
CA VAL A 59 12.45 2.61 -6.21
C VAL A 59 13.43 3.34 -5.28
N ALA A 60 14.12 2.56 -4.47
CA ALA A 60 15.24 3.01 -3.65
C ALA A 60 16.43 2.07 -3.81
N ASP A 61 17.58 2.66 -4.13
CA ASP A 61 18.87 1.97 -4.18
C ASP A 61 19.99 2.95 -3.79
N ARG A 62 21.25 2.52 -3.99
CA ARG A 62 22.44 3.35 -3.72
C ARG A 62 22.47 4.69 -4.49
N HIS A 63 21.68 4.81 -5.56
CA HIS A 63 21.59 6.02 -6.38
C HIS A 63 20.49 6.99 -5.90
N GLY A 64 19.77 6.67 -4.82
CA GLY A 64 18.74 7.52 -4.27
C GLY A 64 17.32 6.96 -4.43
N TYR A 65 16.35 7.85 -4.19
CA TYR A 65 14.93 7.57 -4.28
C TYR A 65 14.36 8.21 -5.54
N ARG A 66 13.61 7.45 -6.34
CA ARG A 66 13.06 7.97 -7.61
C ARG A 66 11.86 7.18 -8.09
N TYR A 67 11.09 7.79 -8.97
CA TYR A 67 10.13 7.08 -9.82
C TYR A 67 10.80 6.65 -11.13
N GLN A 68 10.51 5.44 -11.60
CA GLN A 68 10.96 4.94 -12.90
C GLN A 68 9.95 3.98 -13.52
N GLN A 69 10.00 3.79 -14.84
CA GLN A 69 9.07 2.91 -15.56
C GLN A 69 9.42 1.42 -15.43
N VAL A 70 10.70 1.11 -15.18
CA VAL A 70 11.25 -0.24 -15.27
C VAL A 70 11.49 -0.84 -13.89
N HIS A 71 11.24 -2.13 -13.72
CA HIS A 71 11.53 -2.85 -12.49
C HIS A 71 13.05 -3.02 -12.27
N PRO A 72 13.60 -2.71 -11.08
CA PRO A 72 15.04 -2.63 -10.87
C PRO A 72 15.79 -3.96 -11.04
N HIS A 73 15.15 -5.10 -10.78
CA HIS A 73 15.78 -6.43 -10.90
C HIS A 73 15.43 -7.20 -12.19
N THR A 74 14.21 -7.08 -12.73
CA THR A 74 13.80 -7.82 -13.94
C THR A 74 14.06 -7.04 -15.22
N PHE A 75 14.33 -5.73 -15.11
CA PHE A 75 14.51 -4.82 -16.24
C PHE A 75 13.33 -4.75 -17.22
N LYS A 76 12.15 -5.19 -16.78
CA LYS A 76 10.88 -5.07 -17.52
C LYS A 76 10.09 -3.87 -17.03
N VAL A 77 9.29 -3.26 -17.90
CA VAL A 77 8.34 -2.21 -17.51
C VAL A 77 7.38 -2.74 -16.44
N PHE A 78 7.04 -1.92 -15.44
CA PHE A 78 6.03 -2.30 -14.46
C PHE A 78 4.69 -2.62 -15.13
N PRO A 79 3.93 -3.61 -14.63
CA PRO A 79 2.63 -3.93 -15.20
C PRO A 79 1.67 -2.76 -15.03
N ALA A 80 0.68 -2.65 -15.93
CA ALA A 80 -0.38 -1.67 -15.81
C ALA A 80 -1.10 -1.77 -14.46
N MET A 81 -1.53 -0.62 -13.93
CA MET A 81 -2.28 -0.56 -12.68
C MET A 81 -3.62 -1.31 -12.84
N PRO A 82 -3.93 -2.32 -11.99
CA PRO A 82 -5.19 -3.03 -12.08
C PRO A 82 -6.40 -2.10 -11.89
N GLN A 83 -7.43 -2.29 -12.73
CA GLN A 83 -8.58 -1.39 -12.79
C GLN A 83 -9.30 -1.24 -11.44
N VAL A 84 -9.48 -2.34 -10.68
CA VAL A 84 -10.09 -2.30 -9.34
C VAL A 84 -9.34 -1.40 -8.35
N ILE A 85 -8.01 -1.31 -8.45
CA ILE A 85 -7.19 -0.43 -7.61
C ILE A 85 -7.35 1.03 -8.07
N LYS A 86 -7.29 1.24 -9.39
CA LYS A 86 -7.41 2.57 -10.01
C LYS A 86 -8.76 3.21 -9.71
N ASP A 87 -9.85 2.48 -9.92
CA ASP A 87 -11.22 2.97 -9.72
C ASP A 87 -11.49 3.29 -8.25
N LEU A 88 -11.06 2.41 -7.34
CA LEU A 88 -11.19 2.66 -5.91
C LEU A 88 -10.45 3.94 -5.51
N ALA A 89 -9.23 4.12 -5.99
CA ALA A 89 -8.44 5.30 -5.67
C ALA A 89 -9.08 6.59 -6.21
N ILE A 90 -9.56 6.59 -7.45
CA ILE A 90 -10.28 7.71 -8.04
C ILE A 90 -11.57 8.02 -7.25
N ALA A 91 -12.34 7.01 -6.87
CA ALA A 91 -13.56 7.19 -6.10
C ALA A 91 -13.29 7.83 -4.72
N ILE A 92 -12.22 7.41 -4.04
CA ILE A 92 -11.83 7.96 -2.74
C ILE A 92 -11.32 9.39 -2.85
N ALA A 93 -10.53 9.67 -3.89
CA ALA A 93 -10.07 11.03 -4.16
C ALA A 93 -11.25 11.97 -4.40
N LYS A 94 -12.24 11.55 -5.20
CA LYS A 94 -13.48 12.31 -5.43
C LYS A 94 -14.28 12.52 -4.14
N GLU A 95 -14.48 11.48 -3.32
CA GLU A 95 -15.20 11.60 -2.02
C GLU A 95 -14.53 12.62 -1.06
N THR A 96 -13.27 12.94 -1.29
CA THR A 96 -12.46 13.84 -0.45
C THR A 96 -12.09 15.15 -1.12
N GLY A 97 -12.74 15.49 -2.25
CA GLY A 97 -12.59 16.77 -2.95
C GLY A 97 -11.37 16.87 -3.88
N ASN A 98 -10.86 15.74 -4.37
CA ASN A 98 -9.75 15.66 -5.33
C ASN A 98 -10.24 15.10 -6.67
N ASP A 99 -11.14 15.81 -7.34
CA ASP A 99 -11.87 15.30 -8.51
C ASP A 99 -10.99 14.99 -9.72
N ASP A 100 -9.91 15.73 -9.88
CA ASP A 100 -8.97 15.57 -11.00
C ASP A 100 -7.96 14.44 -10.75
N PHE A 101 -8.03 13.72 -9.63
CA PHE A 101 -7.03 12.71 -9.28
C PHE A 101 -6.96 11.56 -10.30
N TYR A 102 -5.77 11.34 -10.83
CA TYR A 102 -5.44 10.25 -11.75
C TYR A 102 -4.15 9.56 -11.30
N PRO A 103 -4.19 8.34 -10.74
CA PRO A 103 -3.00 7.69 -10.20
C PRO A 103 -2.09 7.16 -11.32
N GLN A 104 -0.81 7.51 -11.25
CA GLN A 104 0.22 7.07 -12.21
C GLN A 104 1.11 5.98 -11.63
N SER A 105 1.21 5.90 -10.30
CA SER A 105 2.00 4.90 -9.58
C SER A 105 1.17 4.25 -8.48
N CYS A 106 1.36 2.94 -8.32
CA CYS A 106 0.87 2.17 -7.19
C CYS A 106 2.01 1.33 -6.62
N LEU A 107 2.47 1.74 -5.44
CA LEU A 107 3.44 1.03 -4.61
C LEU A 107 2.71 -0.06 -3.83
N ILE A 108 3.20 -1.30 -3.89
CA ILE A 108 2.69 -2.43 -3.12
C ILE A 108 3.76 -2.86 -2.11
N ASN A 109 3.50 -2.63 -0.83
CA ASN A 109 4.36 -3.02 0.27
C ASN A 109 3.85 -4.32 0.91
N LEU A 110 4.76 -5.24 1.20
CA LEU A 110 4.51 -6.46 1.96
C LEU A 110 5.33 -6.44 3.24
N TYR A 111 4.65 -6.43 4.39
CA TYR A 111 5.23 -6.61 5.71
C TYR A 111 4.91 -8.00 6.26
N ARG A 112 5.96 -8.70 6.64
CA ARG A 112 5.92 -9.92 7.46
C ARG A 112 6.08 -9.58 8.94
N LYS A 113 5.94 -10.59 9.80
CA LYS A 113 6.11 -10.42 11.25
C LYS A 113 7.49 -9.82 11.57
N GLY A 114 7.50 -8.68 12.25
CA GLY A 114 8.72 -7.96 12.66
C GLY A 114 9.27 -6.99 11.60
N GLU A 115 8.74 -7.02 10.37
CA GLU A 115 9.05 -6.05 9.33
C GLU A 115 8.36 -4.71 9.63
N LYS A 116 9.06 -3.60 9.40
CA LYS A 116 8.57 -2.25 9.71
C LYS A 116 9.14 -1.21 8.75
N LEU A 117 8.38 -0.16 8.54
CA LEU A 117 8.83 1.07 7.89
C LEU A 117 8.97 2.17 8.96
N GLY A 118 10.14 2.80 8.99
CA GLY A 118 10.42 3.93 9.88
C GLY A 118 9.61 5.18 9.53
N MET A 119 9.73 6.20 10.36
CA MET A 119 9.11 7.50 10.07
C MET A 119 9.74 8.09 8.81
N HIS A 120 8.90 8.51 7.88
CA HIS A 120 9.32 9.11 6.62
C HIS A 120 8.25 10.09 6.14
N GLN A 121 8.63 10.90 5.16
CA GLN A 121 7.73 11.74 4.41
C GLN A 121 7.83 11.35 2.94
N ASP A 122 6.69 11.14 2.30
CA ASP A 122 6.61 11.02 0.85
C ASP A 122 6.84 12.42 0.26
N ASN A 123 8.02 12.61 -0.33
CA ASN A 123 8.48 13.90 -0.86
C ASN A 123 9.19 13.79 -2.21
N THR A 124 9.15 12.60 -2.83
CA THR A 124 9.79 12.30 -4.11
C THR A 124 8.85 12.53 -5.31
N GLU A 125 7.58 12.78 -5.05
CA GLU A 125 6.58 13.15 -6.06
C GLU A 125 6.87 14.56 -6.58
N GLU A 126 6.76 14.74 -7.90
CA GLU A 126 6.80 16.07 -8.51
C GLU A 126 5.63 16.94 -8.00
N ASN A 127 4.43 16.37 -7.95
CA ASN A 127 3.25 17.04 -7.42
C ASN A 127 3.01 16.71 -5.96
N LYS A 128 3.55 17.54 -5.08
CA LYS A 128 3.37 17.42 -3.62
C LYS A 128 1.95 17.75 -3.12
N ASN A 129 1.08 18.24 -4.01
CA ASN A 129 -0.30 18.61 -3.70
C ASN A 129 -1.29 17.48 -4.03
N ALA A 130 -0.85 16.48 -4.80
CA ALA A 130 -1.63 15.29 -5.02
C ALA A 130 -1.83 14.52 -3.71
N PRO A 131 -3.03 13.97 -3.46
CA PRO A 131 -3.19 13.06 -2.35
C PRO A 131 -2.45 11.75 -2.59
N ILE A 132 -1.98 11.18 -1.49
CA ILE A 132 -1.53 9.79 -1.40
C ILE A 132 -2.64 8.98 -0.79
N ILE A 133 -3.12 7.98 -1.53
CA ILE A 133 -4.13 7.03 -1.08
C ILE A 133 -3.43 5.80 -0.53
N SER A 134 -3.52 5.59 0.77
CA SER A 134 -2.99 4.40 1.42
C SER A 134 -4.10 3.40 1.74
N ILE A 135 -4.02 2.20 1.17
CA ILE A 135 -4.96 1.10 1.36
C ILE A 135 -4.28 0.03 2.24
N SER A 136 -4.92 -0.37 3.33
CA SER A 136 -4.38 -1.40 4.23
C SER A 136 -5.22 -2.67 4.21
N LEU A 137 -4.56 -3.81 3.98
CA LEU A 137 -5.14 -5.16 3.94
C LEU A 137 -4.29 -6.15 4.76
N GLY A 138 -4.90 -7.17 5.38
CA GLY A 138 -4.18 -8.25 6.08
C GLY A 138 -4.42 -8.31 7.59
N ASP A 139 -3.34 -8.35 8.38
CA ASP A 139 -3.26 -8.36 9.84
C ASP A 139 -3.16 -6.95 10.44
N SER A 140 -3.54 -6.82 11.72
CA SER A 140 -3.51 -5.52 12.39
C SER A 140 -2.07 -5.04 12.60
N GLY A 141 -1.74 -3.88 12.03
CA GLY A 141 -0.49 -3.16 12.26
C GLY A 141 -0.70 -1.82 12.97
N ILE A 142 0.38 -1.25 13.49
CA ILE A 142 0.41 0.12 14.02
C ILE A 142 1.01 1.02 12.94
N ARG A 143 0.26 2.05 12.53
CA ARG A 143 0.78 3.15 11.71
C ARG A 143 0.80 4.42 12.54
N ALA A 144 1.96 5.05 12.65
CA ALA A 144 2.09 6.40 13.18
C ALA A 144 2.03 7.38 12.00
N LYS A 145 1.22 8.43 12.14
CA LYS A 145 1.27 9.61 11.26
C LYS A 145 1.37 10.86 12.13
N GLY A 146 2.08 11.85 11.63
CA GLY A 146 2.13 13.18 12.21
C GLY A 146 2.24 14.26 11.15
N LEU A 147 1.87 15.48 11.53
CA LEU A 147 2.22 16.69 10.81
C LEU A 147 3.52 17.22 11.41
N ILE A 148 4.40 17.74 10.55
CA ILE A 148 5.51 18.58 10.99
C ILE A 148 5.00 20.02 10.91
N SER A 149 4.64 20.61 12.04
CA SER A 149 4.39 22.05 12.15
C SER A 149 5.17 22.61 13.34
N ASN A 150 5.99 23.65 13.12
CA ASN A 150 6.69 24.40 14.16
C ASN A 150 7.27 23.53 15.30
N TYR A 151 8.20 22.62 14.96
CA TYR A 151 8.92 21.76 15.91
C TYR A 151 8.05 20.87 16.82
N SER A 152 6.76 20.72 16.52
CA SER A 152 5.82 19.90 17.29
C SER A 152 5.27 18.75 16.44
N ILE A 153 5.46 17.52 16.91
CA ILE A 153 4.90 16.31 16.27
C ILE A 153 3.52 16.07 16.87
N HIS A 154 2.47 16.26 16.08
CA HIS A 154 1.12 15.85 16.47
C HIS A 154 0.91 14.37 16.16
N TRP A 155 0.82 13.55 17.21
CA TRP A 155 0.70 12.11 17.12
C TRP A 155 -0.72 11.65 16.80
N PHE A 156 -0.90 10.91 15.71
CA PHE A 156 -2.08 10.05 15.54
C PHE A 156 -1.71 8.61 15.88
N ASN A 157 -1.63 8.33 17.19
CA ASN A 157 -1.41 6.98 17.66
C ASN A 157 -2.73 6.21 17.61
N ARG A 158 -2.67 5.02 16.99
CA ARG A 158 -3.61 3.90 17.10
C ARG A 158 -4.58 3.76 15.92
N TRP A 159 -4.14 2.97 14.94
CA TRP A 159 -5.05 2.19 14.12
C TRP A 159 -4.99 0.72 14.48
N ARG A 160 -6.18 0.12 14.60
CA ARG A 160 -6.41 -1.31 14.75
C ARG A 160 -7.51 -1.64 13.76
N LYS A 161 -7.15 -2.27 12.63
CA LYS A 161 -7.98 -3.06 11.69
C LYS A 161 -7.58 -2.86 10.22
N THR A 162 -7.92 -3.86 9.44
CA THR A 162 -7.26 -4.30 8.19
C THR A 162 -8.10 -4.03 6.95
N THR A 163 -8.92 -2.98 7.03
CA THR A 163 -9.93 -2.62 6.02
C THR A 163 -10.01 -1.10 5.87
N SER A 164 -8.86 -0.47 6.04
CA SER A 164 -8.73 0.93 6.38
C SER A 164 -8.11 1.66 5.22
N ILE A 165 -8.71 2.79 4.84
CA ILE A 165 -8.16 3.65 3.81
C ILE A 165 -7.80 4.98 4.46
N LEU A 166 -6.58 5.41 4.19
CA LEU A 166 -6.01 6.64 4.70
C LEU A 166 -5.58 7.49 3.52
N LEU A 167 -6.23 8.63 3.36
CA LEU A 167 -5.80 9.67 2.45
C LEU A 167 -4.91 10.65 3.21
N SER A 168 -3.80 11.04 2.60
CA SER A 168 -2.99 12.16 3.07
C SER A 168 -2.64 13.09 1.92
N TYR A 169 -2.76 14.39 2.14
CA TYR A 169 -2.36 15.41 1.17
C TYR A 169 -1.92 16.68 1.90
N SER A 170 -0.99 17.40 1.30
CA SER A 170 -0.68 18.77 1.71
C SER A 170 -1.55 19.72 0.89
N LYS A 171 -2.33 20.60 1.52
CA LYS A 171 -3.00 21.69 0.80
C LYS A 171 -1.96 22.69 0.36
N SER A 172 -1.57 22.67 -0.92
CA SER A 172 -0.89 23.80 -1.57
C SER A 172 -1.48 24.02 -2.96
N LEU A 173 -1.63 25.30 -3.31
CA LEU A 173 -2.53 25.83 -4.35
C LEU A 173 -1.98 25.73 -5.78
N ARG A 174 -1.24 24.66 -6.16
CA ARG A 174 -0.73 24.52 -7.53
C ARG A 174 -0.99 23.15 -8.15
N PRO A 175 -1.39 23.06 -9.42
CA PRO A 175 -1.67 21.78 -10.07
C PRO A 175 -0.41 21.16 -10.72
N GLN A 176 -0.46 19.82 -10.81
CA GLN A 176 0.20 18.92 -11.77
C GLN A 176 1.48 18.14 -11.39
N CYS A 177 1.43 16.86 -11.79
CA CYS A 177 2.49 15.96 -12.31
C CYS A 177 2.87 14.62 -11.62
N CYS A 178 2.47 14.30 -10.38
CA CYS A 178 2.61 12.93 -9.87
C CYS A 178 1.54 12.59 -8.83
N ARG A 179 0.85 11.46 -8.99
CA ARG A 179 -0.26 11.03 -8.12
C ARG A 179 -0.07 9.56 -7.76
N ALA A 180 0.06 9.27 -6.46
CA ALA A 180 0.52 7.98 -5.98
C ALA A 180 -0.52 7.26 -5.12
N ILE A 181 -0.52 5.94 -5.22
CA ILE A 181 -1.25 5.02 -4.34
C ILE A 181 -0.21 4.16 -3.61
N ALA A 182 -0.41 3.94 -2.32
CA ALA A 182 0.35 2.98 -1.53
C ALA A 182 -0.59 1.88 -1.03
N ILE A 183 -0.34 0.64 -1.39
CA ILE A 183 -1.08 -0.51 -0.87
C ILE A 183 -0.16 -1.25 0.09
N GLU A 184 -0.59 -1.34 1.35
CA GLU A 184 0.15 -2.01 2.40
C GLU A 184 -0.54 -3.33 2.75
N PHE A 185 0.17 -4.44 2.52
CA PHE A 185 -0.22 -5.77 2.97
C PHE A 185 0.57 -6.15 4.22
N VAL A 186 -0.12 -6.53 5.29
CA VAL A 186 0.49 -7.08 6.50
C VAL A 186 0.09 -8.55 6.59
N ASP A 187 0.77 -9.46 5.92
CA ASP A 187 0.43 -10.90 6.02
C ASP A 187 1.50 -11.82 5.43
N ASN A 188 1.72 -12.97 6.07
CA ASN A 188 2.46 -14.10 5.50
C ASN A 188 1.66 -14.85 4.40
N CYS A 189 0.33 -14.65 4.29
CA CYS A 189 -0.53 -15.34 3.32
C CYS A 189 -0.65 -14.65 1.95
N PHE A 190 -0.06 -13.46 1.78
CA PHE A 190 -0.11 -12.71 0.53
C PHE A 190 0.42 -13.52 -0.68
N LEU A 191 1.44 -14.36 -0.48
CA LEU A 191 2.11 -15.12 -1.55
C LEU A 191 1.59 -16.55 -1.78
N ARG A 192 0.57 -17.04 -1.06
CA ARG A 192 0.04 -18.41 -1.28
C ARG A 192 -0.78 -18.47 -2.59
N ILE A 193 -0.33 -19.25 -3.57
CA ILE A 193 -0.97 -19.45 -4.89
C ILE A 193 -1.50 -20.91 -5.00
N GLY A 194 -2.82 -21.15 -4.98
CA GLY A 194 -3.56 -22.42 -5.29
C GLY A 194 -3.43 -23.59 -4.27
N LYS A 195 -4.43 -24.42 -3.92
CA LYS A 195 -5.55 -25.08 -4.63
C LYS A 195 -6.88 -25.14 -3.80
N GLN A 196 -8.01 -25.38 -4.48
CA GLN A 196 -9.38 -25.50 -3.94
C GLN A 196 -9.77 -26.93 -3.44
N GLN A 197 -10.72 -26.97 -2.48
CA GLN A 197 -11.67 -28.07 -2.06
C GLN A 197 -11.08 -29.26 -1.23
N GLN A 198 -11.66 -29.86 -0.17
CA GLN A 198 -13.02 -29.97 0.45
C GLN A 198 -12.93 -30.33 1.99
N ARG A 199 -14.08 -30.25 2.71
CA ARG A 199 -14.45 -30.22 4.18
C ARG A 199 -14.19 -31.51 5.04
N PRO A 200 -14.69 -31.68 6.31
CA PRO A 200 -14.95 -30.80 7.50
C PRO A 200 -14.43 -31.40 8.86
N ILE A 201 -13.94 -30.61 9.84
CA ILE A 201 -13.95 -31.00 11.28
C ILE A 201 -14.12 -29.76 12.20
N ALA A 202 -15.04 -29.86 13.17
CA ALA A 202 -15.32 -28.92 14.29
C ALA A 202 -14.59 -29.41 15.57
N CYS A 203 -14.30 -28.68 16.66
CA CYS A 203 -14.59 -27.33 17.17
C CYS A 203 -13.57 -27.08 18.31
N GLY A 204 -13.16 -25.82 18.60
CA GLY A 204 -12.40 -25.53 19.83
C GLY A 204 -11.64 -24.19 19.93
N ARG A 205 -12.39 -23.08 20.06
CA ARG A 205 -12.01 -21.75 20.60
C ARG A 205 -10.88 -20.94 19.90
N PHE A 206 -11.33 -19.90 19.17
CA PHE A 206 -10.58 -18.80 18.54
C PHE A 206 -9.51 -19.16 17.51
N ALA A 207 -9.92 -19.90 16.47
CA ALA A 207 -9.21 -19.99 15.21
C ALA A 207 -9.78 -18.96 14.20
N ASN A 208 -9.04 -17.88 13.92
CA ASN A 208 -9.22 -17.19 12.64
C ASN A 208 -8.50 -18.04 11.58
N CYS A 209 -9.30 -18.80 10.84
CA CYS A 209 -8.93 -19.81 9.86
C CYS A 209 -7.80 -19.40 8.91
N CYS A 210 -6.70 -20.14 8.93
CA CYS A 210 -5.95 -20.48 7.73
C CYS A 210 -5.66 -21.97 7.76
N VAL A 211 -6.40 -22.71 6.94
CA VAL A 211 -6.28 -24.15 6.73
C VAL A 211 -4.82 -24.47 6.32
N SER A 212 -4.19 -25.36 7.07
CA SER A 212 -2.91 -25.99 6.72
C SER A 212 -3.25 -27.33 6.07
N ILE A 213 -2.86 -27.53 4.81
CA ILE A 213 -2.86 -28.86 4.19
C ILE A 213 -1.39 -29.26 4.07
N ASN A 214 -1.01 -30.23 4.90
CA ASN A 214 0.14 -31.10 4.68
C ASN A 214 -0.32 -32.20 3.72
N LEU A 215 0.41 -32.42 2.64
CA LEU A 215 0.41 -33.72 1.95
C LEU A 215 1.84 -34.00 1.46
N ARG A 216 2.48 -34.91 2.20
CA ARG A 216 3.70 -35.71 1.96
C ARG A 216 4.93 -35.03 1.40
#